data_AF-A0A7L4NRA6-F1
#
_entry.id   AF-A0A7L4NRA6-F1
#
_cell.length_a   1.000
_cell.length_b   1.000
_cell.length_c   1.000
_cell.angle_alpha   90.00
_cell.angle_beta   90.00
_cell.angle_gamma   90.00
#
_symmetry.space_group_name_H-M   'P 1'
#
loop_
_entity.id
_entity.type
_entity.pdbx_description
1 polymer ?
#
loop_
_entity_poly.entity_id
_entity_poly.type
_entity_poly.pdbx_seq_one_letter_code
_entity_poly.pdbx_strand_id
1 'polypeptide(L)' 'KHVWFAETINGGFHFSYGDEDLAPNTANIQMTFLRLLSTEGSQNVTYHCKNS' A
#
# COMPACT_ATOMS: atom_id res chain seq x y z
N LYS A 1 -2.70 8.43 -21.62
CA LYS A 1 -3.78 8.00 -20.71
C LYS A 1 -3.14 7.19 -19.59
N HIS A 2 -3.53 7.39 -18.33
CA HIS A 2 -3.00 6.63 -17.20
C HIS A 2 -3.76 5.31 -17.04
N VAL A 3 -3.04 4.25 -16.66
CA VAL A 3 -3.56 2.89 -16.42
C VAL A 3 -3.15 2.54 -14.99
N TRP A 4 -4.12 2.24 -14.13
CA TRP A 4 -3.89 1.95 -12.71
C TRP A 4 -3.60 0.46 -12.53
N PHE A 5 -2.45 0.14 -11.93
CA PHE A 5 -1.99 -1.23 -11.75
C PHE A 5 -3.06 -2.13 -11.12
N ALA A 6 -3.56 -1.76 -9.94
CA ALA A 6 -4.52 -2.56 -9.19
C ALA A 6 -5.91 -2.68 -9.82
N GLU A 7 -6.32 -1.69 -10.63
CA GLU A 7 -7.72 -1.56 -11.08
C GLU A 7 -7.92 -2.04 -12.52
N THR A 8 -6.87 -2.00 -13.33
CA THR A 8 -7.01 -2.15 -14.79
C THR A 8 -6.04 -3.14 -15.42
N ILE A 9 -4.94 -3.49 -14.75
CA ILE A 9 -3.99 -4.49 -15.26
C ILE A 9 -4.37 -5.86 -14.68
N ASN A 10 -4.48 -6.88 -15.55
CA ASN A 10 -4.78 -8.23 -15.09
C ASN A 10 -3.66 -8.75 -14.17
N GLY A 11 -4.04 -9.33 -13.03
CA GLY A 11 -3.10 -9.73 -11.97
C GLY A 11 -2.57 -8.57 -11.12
N GLY A 12 -3.03 -7.34 -11.35
CA GLY A 12 -2.76 -6.21 -10.47
C GLY A 12 -3.49 -6.34 -9.13
N PHE A 13 -2.94 -5.69 -8.10
CA PHE A 13 -3.51 -5.70 -6.75
C PHE A 13 -3.20 -4.38 -6.02
N HIS A 14 -4.03 -4.02 -5.04
CA HIS A 14 -3.75 -2.89 -4.16
C HIS A 14 -2.68 -3.28 -3.13
N PHE A 15 -1.72 -2.41 -2.86
CA PHE A 15 -0.73 -2.62 -1.80
C PHE A 15 -1.42 -2.69 -0.44
N SER A 16 -1.11 -3.74 0.33
CA SER A 16 -1.50 -3.92 1.74
C SER A 16 -0.26 -3.90 2.63
N TYR A 17 -0.47 -3.61 3.92
CA TYR A 17 0.56 -3.59 4.95
C TYR A 17 0.07 -4.37 6.16
N GLY A 18 1.02 -4.77 7.02
CA GLY A 18 0.74 -5.56 8.21
C GLY A 18 1.02 -7.05 7.99
N ASP A 19 0.75 -7.84 9.03
CA ASP A 19 0.95 -9.27 9.04
C ASP A 19 -0.26 -9.98 8.40
N GLU A 20 0.01 -10.96 7.54
CA GLU A 20 -1.01 -11.75 6.83
C GLU A 20 -1.75 -12.73 7.75
N ASP A 21 -1.15 -13.10 8.89
CA ASP A 21 -1.73 -14.01 9.87
C ASP A 21 -2.76 -13.32 10.79
N LEU A 22 -2.84 -11.99 10.75
CA LEU A 22 -3.76 -11.21 11.57
C LEU A 22 -5.10 -10.97 10.86
N ALA A 23 -6.14 -10.67 11.65
CA ALA A 23 -7.46 -10.38 11.10
C ALA A 23 -7.38 -9.22 10.08
N PRO A 24 -8.15 -9.26 8.96
CA PRO A 24 -7.99 -8.36 7.82
C PRO A 24 -8.01 -6.85 8.12
N ASN A 25 -8.63 -6.43 9.22
CA ASN A 25 -8.74 -5.03 9.63
C ASN A 25 -7.66 -4.59 10.64
N THR A 26 -6.85 -5.50 11.15
CA THR A 26 -5.88 -5.23 12.23
C THR A 26 -4.88 -4.16 11.82
N ALA A 27 -4.32 -4.30 10.62
CA ALA A 27 -3.37 -3.33 10.07
C ALA A 27 -3.99 -1.93 9.87
N ASN A 28 -5.26 -1.86 9.46
CA ASN A 28 -5.97 -0.58 9.31
C ASN A 28 -6.16 0.14 10.65
N ILE A 29 -6.53 -0.60 11.69
CA ILE A 29 -6.67 -0.05 13.04
C ILE A 29 -5.29 0.44 13.52
N GLN A 30 -4.25 -0.40 13.43
CA GLN A 30 -2.91 -0.03 13.86
C GLN A 30 -2.37 1.20 13.10
N MET A 31 -2.54 1.25 11.79
CA MET A 31 -2.10 2.38 10.96
C MET A 31 -2.85 3.68 11.32
N THR A 32 -4.11 3.58 11.74
CA THR A 32 -4.87 4.73 12.22
C THR A 32 -4.27 5.31 13.49
N PHE A 33 -3.97 4.45 14.48
CA PHE A 33 -3.32 4.90 15.71
C PHE A 33 -1.90 5.42 15.45
N LEU A 34 -1.14 4.78 14.57
CA LEU A 34 0.20 5.25 14.18
C LEU A 34 0.14 6.70 13.64
N ARG A 35 -0.83 7.00 12.77
CA ARG A 35 -1.05 8.35 12.23
C ARG A 35 -1.45 9.36 13.30
N LEU A 36 -2.30 8.96 14.26
CA LEU A 36 -2.71 9.84 15.37
C LEU A 36 -1.56 10.16 16.34
N LEU A 37 -0.62 9.22 16.50
CA LEU A 37 0.48 9.31 17.46
C LEU A 37 1.78 9.84 16.85
N SER A 38 1.78 10.16 15.56
CA SER A 38 2.97 10.61 14.83
C SER A 38 2.74 12.01 14.25
N THR A 39 3.81 12.82 14.22
CA THR A 39 3.77 14.15 13.60
C THR A 39 4.13 14.13 12.11
N GLU A 40 4.74 13.04 11.63
CA GLU A 40 5.16 12.86 10.25
C GLU A 40 5.09 11.38 9.82
N GLY A 41 5.12 11.15 8.50
CA GLY A 41 5.23 9.82 7.90
C GLY A 41 5.80 9.92 6.50
N SER A 42 6.63 8.95 6.10
CA SER A 42 7.26 8.90 4.79
C SER A 42 7.18 7.48 4.19
N GLN A 43 7.22 7.40 2.86
CA GLN A 43 7.21 6.14 2.12
C GLN A 43 8.02 6.27 0.84
N ASN A 44 8.88 5.29 0.59
CA ASN A 44 9.64 5.17 -0.64
C ASN A 44 9.02 4.09 -1.54
N VAL A 45 9.00 4.33 -2.85
CA VAL A 45 8.54 3.38 -3.87
C VAL A 45 9.59 3.32 -4.97
N THR A 46 9.97 2.11 -5.37
CA THR A 46 10.92 1.89 -6.47
C THR A 46 10.19 1.36 -7.69
N TYR A 47 10.37 2.03 -8.83
CA TYR A 47 9.83 1.61 -10.12
C TYR A 47 10.95 1.05 -11.00
N HIS A 48 10.86 -0.24 -11.32
CA HIS A 48 11.79 -0.89 -12.26
C HIS A 48 11.22 -0.80 -13.68
N CYS A 49 12.01 -0.29 -14.63
CA CYS A 49 11.55 -0.04 -16.00
C CYS A 49 12.46 -0.64 -17.08
N LYS A 50 11.86 -0.93 -18.25
CA LYS A 50 12.56 -1.23 -19.51
C LYS A 50 11.68 -0.76 -20.67
N ASN A 51 12.10 0.30 -21.38
CA ASN A 51 11.32 0.95 -22.46
C ASN A 51 9.89 1.29 -22.04
N SER A 52 9.73 1.80 -20.83
CA SER A 52 8.44 2.12 -20.22
C SER A 52 8.37 3.58 -19.84
#